data_AF-A0A1F9X4S9-F1
#
_entry.id   AF-A0A1F9X4S9-F1
#
_cell.length_a   1.000
_cell.length_b   1.000
_cell.length_c   1.000
_cell.angle_alpha   90.00
_cell.angle_beta   90.00
_cell.angle_gamma   90.00
#
_symmetry.space_group_name_H-M   'P 1'
#
loop_
_entity.id
_entity.type
_entity.pdbx_description
1 polymer ?
#
loop_
_entity_poly.entity_id
_entity_poly.type
_entity_poly.pdbx_seq_one_letter_code
_entity_poly.pdbx_strand_id
1 'polypeptide(L)'
;MLKKKEFIGLTAGFMICIFLAGCADLERINIPESELQAVKGGKGGSSVKDPCPDCGKSLAYAEEYKLWFCEKEGKYMAEGFDPAKAAKKFPTPPAKKFPVPAAAAKKFPTPASKKATVENPCPDCGKSLAYAEEFKLWFCEGEQKYMPEGYNPAAAQPAAAVAAPVAVVPAVAAPVITPKASAGGVLVFGFEDTEGTEASENQNCDYSLSSEYVTQGNKCFKAEHGNSAYPGFVVFEFEKNVFSGYKYLVVDVYNPGPQIKNFAFTFDNDKNYGNGRYTMDDMVLKPGANTIKLDLTRARSKLKEGPEEVGLALFFMDAANDSSVTYPFTLYYDNLRLEN
;
A
#
# COMPACT_ATOMS: atom_id res chain seq x y z
N MET A 1 43.29 17.41 -69.10
CA MET A 1 41.88 17.13 -68.78
C MET A 1 41.80 16.42 -67.45
N LEU A 2 41.52 17.15 -66.37
CA LEU A 2 40.86 16.68 -65.14
C LEU A 2 40.62 17.93 -64.28
N LYS A 3 39.34 18.30 -64.15
CA LYS A 3 38.89 19.57 -63.58
C LYS A 3 38.98 19.52 -62.05
N LYS A 4 39.76 20.45 -61.51
CA LYS A 4 39.80 20.86 -60.10
C LYS A 4 38.45 21.52 -59.76
N LYS A 5 37.66 20.91 -58.87
CA LYS A 5 36.48 21.56 -58.28
C LYS A 5 36.86 22.07 -56.90
N GLU A 6 36.92 23.39 -56.80
CA GLU A 6 36.94 24.12 -55.54
C GLU A 6 35.55 24.01 -54.89
N PHE A 7 35.52 23.73 -53.60
CA PHE A 7 34.31 23.83 -52.78
C PHE A 7 34.53 24.97 -51.79
N ILE A 8 33.99 26.13 -52.15
CA ILE A 8 33.80 27.31 -51.32
C ILE A 8 32.40 27.18 -50.73
N GLY A 9 32.23 27.25 -49.40
CA GLY A 9 30.89 27.24 -48.83
C GLY A 9 30.81 27.26 -47.31
N LEU A 10 30.76 28.49 -46.78
CA LEU A 10 30.05 28.90 -45.55
C LEU A 10 30.54 28.38 -44.19
N THR A 11 31.48 29.14 -43.62
CA THR A 11 31.46 29.51 -42.20
C THR A 11 30.29 30.47 -41.95
N ALA A 12 29.26 30.01 -41.23
CA ALA A 12 28.29 30.88 -40.58
C ALA A 12 28.17 30.44 -39.13
N GLY A 13 28.84 31.18 -38.26
CA GLY A 13 28.65 31.06 -36.82
C GLY A 13 27.23 31.45 -36.45
N PHE A 14 26.62 30.64 -35.58
CA PHE A 14 25.45 31.04 -34.82
C PHE A 14 25.75 30.78 -33.35
N MET A 15 26.48 31.73 -32.77
CA MET A 15 26.54 31.95 -31.34
C MET A 15 25.39 32.88 -31.00
N ILE A 16 24.26 32.33 -30.54
CA ILE A 16 23.21 33.06 -29.82
C ILE A 16 22.75 32.15 -28.68
N CYS A 17 23.50 32.19 -27.58
CA CYS A 17 22.97 31.92 -26.25
C CYS A 17 22.27 33.20 -25.79
N ILE A 18 20.97 33.31 -26.04
CA ILE A 18 20.13 34.28 -25.34
C ILE A 18 19.37 33.51 -24.26
N PHE A 19 19.72 33.85 -23.02
CA PHE A 19 18.93 33.61 -21.82
C PHE A 19 17.49 34.06 -22.05
N LEU A 20 16.54 33.13 -22.03
CA LEU A 20 15.16 33.41 -21.67
C LEU A 20 14.94 32.89 -20.24
N ALA A 21 15.37 33.71 -19.29
CA ALA A 21 14.71 33.81 -18.00
C ALA A 21 13.33 34.44 -18.27
N GLY A 22 12.34 33.59 -18.51
CA GLY A 22 10.93 33.98 -18.60
C GLY A 22 10.33 34.00 -17.20
N CYS A 23 10.07 35.21 -16.72
CA CYS A 23 9.44 35.53 -15.45
C CYS A 23 8.11 34.78 -15.25
N ALA A 24 8.02 34.01 -14.16
CA ALA A 24 6.75 33.67 -13.55
C ALA A 24 6.31 34.85 -12.68
N ASP A 25 5.68 35.85 -13.29
CA ASP A 25 4.82 36.80 -12.56
C ASP A 25 3.49 36.10 -12.27
N LEU A 26 3.47 35.35 -11.17
CA LEU A 26 2.25 34.94 -10.51
C LEU A 26 1.76 36.16 -9.71
N GLU A 27 0.90 36.97 -10.35
CA GLU A 27 0.09 37.96 -9.65
C GLU A 27 -0.69 37.24 -8.54
N ARG A 28 -0.25 37.46 -7.31
CA ARG A 28 -1.02 37.14 -6.11
C ARG A 28 -2.29 37.95 -6.14
N ILE A 29 -3.39 37.30 -6.52
CA ILE A 29 -4.73 37.78 -6.18
C ILE A 29 -4.81 37.81 -4.66
N ASN A 30 -4.72 39.02 -4.11
CA ASN A 30 -4.90 39.30 -2.70
C ASN A 30 -6.40 39.17 -2.40
N ILE A 31 -6.85 37.96 -2.06
CA ILE A 31 -8.21 37.76 -1.56
C ILE A 31 -8.27 38.41 -0.16
N PRO A 32 -9.14 39.42 0.06
CA PRO A 32 -9.23 40.08 1.35
C PRO A 32 -9.69 39.08 2.43
N GLU A 33 -8.98 39.10 3.55
CA GLU A 33 -9.16 38.19 4.70
C GLU A 33 -10.57 38.24 5.33
N SER A 34 -11.42 39.18 4.90
CA SER A 34 -12.84 39.26 5.24
C SER A 34 -13.72 38.18 4.58
N GLU A 35 -13.28 37.50 3.53
CA GLU A 35 -14.03 36.36 2.94
C GLU A 35 -13.62 34.99 3.51
N LEU A 36 -12.46 34.87 4.16
CA LEU A 36 -11.99 33.58 4.72
C LEU A 36 -12.61 33.23 6.08
N GLN A 37 -13.38 34.14 6.69
CA GLN A 37 -14.02 33.91 8.00
C GLN A 37 -15.50 33.49 7.92
N ALA A 38 -16.07 33.29 6.73
CA ALA A 38 -17.48 32.90 6.58
C ALA A 38 -17.76 31.38 6.62
N VAL A 39 -16.74 30.51 6.71
CA VAL A 39 -16.94 29.03 6.61
C VAL A 39 -16.90 28.29 7.95
N LYS A 40 -16.58 28.96 9.07
CA LYS A 40 -16.55 28.32 10.40
C LYS A 40 -17.62 28.89 11.33
N GLY A 41 -18.89 28.57 11.05
CA GLY A 41 -19.95 29.01 11.96
C GLY A 41 -21.38 28.68 11.58
N GLY A 42 -21.65 27.59 10.86
CA GLY A 42 -23.01 27.22 10.47
C GLY A 42 -23.52 25.96 11.17
N LYS A 43 -24.12 26.08 12.35
CA LYS A 43 -25.12 25.10 12.83
C LYS A 43 -26.41 25.29 12.01
N GLY A 44 -26.34 24.97 10.71
CA GLY A 44 -27.49 24.93 9.82
C GLY A 44 -27.80 23.46 9.53
N GLY A 45 -28.96 22.98 9.98
CA GLY A 45 -29.47 21.67 9.59
C GLY A 45 -29.85 21.67 8.12
N SER A 46 -28.88 21.54 7.22
CA SER A 46 -29.15 21.22 5.83
C SER A 46 -29.72 19.81 5.77
N SER A 47 -30.99 19.70 5.38
CA SER A 47 -31.61 18.43 5.02
C SER A 47 -30.75 17.79 3.94
N VAL A 48 -30.11 16.67 4.27
CA VAL A 48 -29.34 15.86 3.31
C VAL A 48 -30.32 15.38 2.24
N LYS A 49 -30.07 15.77 0.99
CA LYS A 49 -30.85 15.28 -0.15
C LYS A 49 -30.50 13.80 -0.35
N ASP A 50 -31.52 12.96 -0.48
CA ASP A 50 -31.42 11.53 -0.74
C ASP A 50 -30.59 10.74 0.31
N PRO A 51 -31.04 10.70 1.59
CA PRO A 51 -30.29 10.04 2.66
C PRO A 51 -30.36 8.51 2.54
N CYS A 52 -29.22 7.87 2.75
CA CYS A 52 -29.08 6.43 2.93
C CYS A 52 -29.90 5.98 4.15
N PRO A 53 -30.72 4.92 4.04
CA PRO A 53 -31.56 4.45 5.14
C PRO A 53 -30.74 3.90 6.31
N ASP A 54 -29.55 3.36 6.05
CA ASP A 54 -28.71 2.71 7.08
C ASP A 54 -27.84 3.72 7.83
N CYS A 55 -27.26 4.69 7.12
CA CYS A 55 -26.27 5.60 7.70
C CYS A 55 -26.64 7.09 7.68
N GLY A 56 -27.74 7.48 7.02
CA GLY A 56 -28.25 8.85 6.95
C GLY A 56 -27.43 9.83 6.08
N LYS A 57 -26.33 9.39 5.46
CA LYS A 57 -25.53 10.21 4.52
C LYS A 57 -26.15 10.24 3.12
N SER A 58 -25.80 11.22 2.29
CA SER A 58 -26.29 11.33 0.91
C SER A 58 -25.84 10.12 0.08
N LEU A 59 -26.76 9.63 -0.76
CA LEU A 59 -26.47 8.62 -1.77
C LEU A 59 -25.98 9.27 -3.08
N ALA A 60 -25.10 8.60 -3.80
CA ALA A 60 -24.70 8.96 -5.16
C ALA A 60 -25.49 8.11 -6.16
N TYR A 61 -26.03 8.70 -7.23
CA TYR A 61 -26.73 7.93 -8.27
C TYR A 61 -25.75 7.51 -9.37
N ALA A 62 -25.59 6.20 -9.57
CA ALA A 62 -24.76 5.64 -10.63
C ALA A 62 -25.62 5.38 -11.87
N GLU A 63 -25.53 6.26 -12.86
CA GLU A 63 -26.38 6.23 -14.06
C GLU A 63 -26.22 4.96 -14.90
N GLU A 64 -25.00 4.41 -14.96
CA GLU A 64 -24.67 3.18 -15.69
C GLU A 64 -25.47 1.96 -15.19
N TYR A 65 -25.65 1.86 -13.87
CA TYR A 65 -26.37 0.75 -13.23
C TYR A 65 -27.82 1.08 -12.89
N LYS A 66 -28.20 2.37 -12.99
CA LYS A 66 -29.49 2.90 -12.50
C LYS A 66 -29.75 2.57 -11.03
N LEU A 67 -28.69 2.57 -10.21
CA LEU A 67 -28.73 2.27 -8.79
C LEU A 67 -28.16 3.43 -7.96
N TRP A 68 -28.62 3.54 -6.72
CA TRP A 68 -28.04 4.44 -5.73
C TRP A 68 -26.90 3.74 -4.99
N PHE A 69 -25.80 4.44 -4.74
CA PHE A 69 -24.62 3.94 -4.05
C PHE A 69 -24.37 4.72 -2.77
N CYS A 70 -24.08 4.01 -1.68
CA CYS A 70 -23.65 4.60 -0.42
C CYS A 70 -22.14 4.51 -0.28
N GLU A 71 -21.43 5.63 -0.44
CA GLU A 71 -19.96 5.68 -0.30
C GLU A 71 -19.48 5.25 1.09
N LYS A 72 -20.26 5.53 2.13
CA LYS A 72 -19.89 5.18 3.51
C LYS A 72 -19.92 3.66 3.74
N GLU A 73 -20.87 2.98 3.12
CA GLU A 73 -21.06 1.54 3.32
C GLU A 73 -20.48 0.68 2.19
N GLY A 74 -20.08 1.30 1.07
CA GLY A 74 -19.52 0.62 -0.09
C GLY A 74 -20.52 -0.29 -0.79
N LYS A 75 -21.82 0.06 -0.79
CA LYS A 75 -22.90 -0.81 -1.28
C LYS A 75 -23.90 -0.06 -2.17
N TYR A 76 -24.46 -0.78 -3.15
CA TYR A 76 -25.60 -0.33 -3.94
C TYR A 76 -26.93 -0.64 -3.24
N MET A 77 -27.89 0.24 -3.41
CA MET A 77 -29.27 0.04 -3.00
C MET A 77 -29.97 -0.96 -3.93
N ALA A 78 -31.03 -1.59 -3.44
CA ALA A 78 -31.85 -2.50 -4.26
C ALA A 78 -32.40 -1.81 -5.51
N GLU A 79 -32.55 -2.55 -6.61
CA GLU A 79 -33.13 -2.05 -7.85
C GLU A 79 -34.54 -1.47 -7.61
N GLY A 80 -34.79 -0.27 -8.14
CA GLY A 80 -36.04 0.45 -7.91
C GLY A 80 -36.12 1.20 -6.57
N PHE A 81 -35.04 1.27 -5.79
CA PHE A 81 -34.98 2.11 -4.59
C PHE A 81 -35.13 3.61 -4.94
N ASP A 82 -36.11 4.25 -4.30
CA ASP A 82 -36.42 5.67 -4.49
C ASP A 82 -36.16 6.43 -3.17
N PRO A 83 -35.07 7.20 -3.08
CA PRO A 83 -34.70 7.89 -1.84
C PRO A 83 -35.74 8.93 -1.40
N ALA A 84 -36.53 9.48 -2.33
CA ALA A 84 -37.61 10.42 -2.02
C ALA A 84 -38.77 9.73 -1.27
N LYS A 85 -38.96 8.42 -1.47
CA LYS A 85 -39.94 7.61 -0.73
C LYS A 85 -39.38 7.11 0.60
N ALA A 86 -38.09 6.83 0.68
CA ALA A 86 -37.42 6.37 1.90
C ALA A 86 -37.34 7.48 2.98
N ALA A 87 -37.25 8.75 2.58
CA ALA A 87 -37.16 9.89 3.49
C ALA A 87 -38.37 10.07 4.44
N LYS A 88 -39.51 9.40 4.19
CA LYS A 88 -40.74 9.55 5.00
C LYS A 88 -40.83 8.61 6.22
N LYS A 89 -39.82 7.78 6.49
CA LYS A 89 -39.91 6.72 7.51
C LYS A 89 -38.71 6.60 8.46
N PHE A 90 -38.01 7.69 8.77
CA PHE A 90 -37.16 7.67 9.96
C PHE A 90 -38.05 7.80 11.20
N PRO A 91 -38.23 6.75 12.03
CA PRO A 91 -38.77 6.98 13.36
C PRO A 91 -37.82 7.96 14.06
N THR A 92 -38.38 9.03 14.60
CA THR A 92 -37.63 9.91 15.50
C THR A 92 -36.96 9.03 16.56
N PRO A 93 -35.63 9.13 16.75
CA PRO A 93 -34.96 8.38 17.80
C PRO A 93 -35.70 8.66 19.12
N PRO A 94 -36.14 7.62 19.86
CA PRO A 94 -36.80 7.86 21.13
C PRO A 94 -35.83 8.63 22.02
N ALA A 95 -36.25 9.82 22.47
CA ALA A 95 -35.49 10.68 23.35
C ALA A 95 -35.31 10.01 24.72
N LYS A 96 -34.40 9.04 24.80
CA LYS A 96 -33.93 8.49 26.07
C LYS A 96 -33.02 9.54 26.69
N LYS A 97 -33.55 10.22 27.71
CA LYS A 97 -32.78 11.01 28.67
C LYS A 97 -31.79 10.06 29.35
N PHE A 98 -30.54 10.06 28.90
CA PHE A 98 -29.47 9.45 29.66
C PHE A 98 -29.13 10.36 30.84
N PRO A 99 -29.14 9.84 32.09
CA PRO A 99 -28.66 10.61 33.22
C PRO A 99 -27.16 10.89 33.03
N VAL A 100 -26.79 12.15 33.27
CA VAL A 100 -25.40 12.62 33.27
C VAL A 100 -24.63 11.84 34.35
N PRO A 101 -23.56 11.10 34.01
CA PRO A 101 -22.75 10.44 35.02
C PRO A 101 -21.95 11.49 35.79
N ALA A 102 -22.12 11.50 37.11
CA ALA A 102 -21.29 12.28 38.01
C ALA A 102 -19.82 11.80 37.92
N ALA A 103 -18.92 12.75 37.73
CA ALA A 103 -17.49 12.54 37.76
C ALA A 103 -17.05 12.08 39.17
N ALA A 104 -16.65 10.81 39.30
CA ALA A 104 -15.86 10.33 40.42
C ALA A 104 -15.02 9.12 39.96
N ALA A 105 -13.80 9.40 39.50
CA ALA A 105 -12.79 8.38 39.24
C ALA A 105 -12.29 7.78 40.58
N LYS A 106 -12.76 6.58 40.91
CA LYS A 106 -12.07 5.67 41.82
C LYS A 106 -11.33 4.63 40.97
N LYS A 107 -10.01 4.54 41.17
CA LYS A 107 -9.14 3.52 40.59
C LYS A 107 -9.65 2.14 41.02
N PHE A 108 -10.07 1.31 40.07
CA PHE A 108 -10.30 -0.11 40.31
C PHE A 108 -8.97 -0.86 40.22
N PRO A 109 -8.66 -1.78 41.17
CA PRO A 109 -7.54 -2.68 41.03
C PRO A 109 -7.79 -3.65 39.87
N THR A 110 -6.83 -3.73 38.96
CA THR A 110 -6.81 -4.69 37.85
C THR A 110 -6.85 -6.11 38.42
N PRO A 111 -7.87 -6.95 38.12
CA PRO A 111 -7.84 -8.35 38.49
C PRO A 111 -6.72 -9.06 37.71
N ALA A 112 -5.92 -9.85 38.42
CA ALA A 112 -4.87 -10.66 37.82
C ALA A 112 -5.50 -11.61 36.78
N SER A 113 -5.21 -11.37 35.50
CA SER A 113 -5.65 -12.20 34.39
C SER A 113 -5.01 -13.58 34.51
N LYS A 114 -5.80 -14.59 34.92
CA LYS A 114 -5.40 -15.99 34.81
C LYS A 114 -5.34 -16.32 33.33
N LYS A 115 -4.15 -16.67 32.83
CA LYS A 115 -3.97 -17.22 31.47
C LYS A 115 -4.92 -18.41 31.29
N ALA A 116 -5.92 -18.27 30.43
CA ALA A 116 -6.74 -19.40 30.02
C ALA A 116 -5.84 -20.41 29.31
N THR A 117 -5.90 -21.67 29.72
CA THR A 117 -5.20 -22.76 29.04
C THR A 117 -5.98 -23.06 27.77
N VAL A 118 -5.32 -23.00 26.62
CA VAL A 118 -5.94 -23.30 25.31
C VAL A 118 -6.00 -24.82 25.17
N GLU A 119 -7.21 -25.38 25.09
CA GLU A 119 -7.40 -26.81 24.80
C GLU A 119 -7.06 -27.10 23.32
N ASN A 120 -6.30 -28.16 23.08
CA ASN A 120 -5.89 -28.64 21.75
C ASN A 120 -5.17 -27.59 20.87
N PRO A 121 -3.97 -27.13 21.28
CA PRO A 121 -3.24 -26.14 20.50
C PRO A 121 -2.73 -26.73 19.17
N CYS A 122 -2.79 -25.91 18.13
CA CYS A 122 -2.16 -26.15 16.83
C CYS A 122 -0.63 -26.19 17.01
N PRO A 123 0.08 -27.19 16.44
CA PRO A 123 1.52 -27.31 16.59
C PRO A 123 2.29 -26.17 15.90
N ASP A 124 1.70 -25.56 14.87
CA ASP A 124 2.35 -24.51 14.09
C ASP A 124 2.16 -23.11 14.69
N CYS A 125 0.94 -22.80 15.16
CA CYS A 125 0.59 -21.43 15.59
C CYS A 125 0.11 -21.32 17.04
N GLY A 126 -0.03 -22.42 17.77
CA GLY A 126 -0.43 -22.45 19.18
C GLY A 126 -1.90 -22.10 19.47
N LYS A 127 -2.71 -21.72 18.47
CA LYS A 127 -4.15 -21.45 18.62
C LYS A 127 -4.95 -22.75 18.77
N SER A 128 -6.16 -22.68 19.34
CA SER A 128 -7.03 -23.86 19.49
C SER A 128 -7.42 -24.44 18.13
N LEU A 129 -7.40 -25.76 18.02
CA LEU A 129 -7.94 -26.50 16.87
C LEU A 129 -9.44 -26.79 17.08
N ALA A 130 -10.23 -26.67 16.01
CA ALA A 130 -11.62 -27.11 15.97
C ALA A 130 -11.70 -28.51 15.34
N TYR A 131 -12.44 -29.44 15.95
CA TYR A 131 -12.65 -30.76 15.35
C TYR A 131 -13.82 -30.73 14.36
N ALA A 132 -13.55 -31.05 13.10
CA ALA A 132 -14.57 -31.14 12.06
C ALA A 132 -15.07 -32.59 11.95
N GLU A 133 -16.26 -32.88 12.52
CA GLU A 133 -16.81 -34.23 12.57
C GLU A 133 -17.05 -34.85 11.18
N GLU A 134 -17.41 -34.04 10.18
CA GLU A 134 -17.68 -34.49 8.81
C GLU A 134 -16.45 -35.15 8.16
N PHE A 135 -15.26 -34.61 8.43
CA PHE A 135 -14.00 -35.09 7.86
C PHE A 135 -13.20 -35.95 8.83
N LYS A 136 -13.58 -35.98 10.11
CA LYS A 136 -12.80 -36.58 11.21
C LYS A 136 -11.38 -36.01 11.31
N LEU A 137 -11.23 -34.72 11.03
CA LEU A 137 -9.97 -33.99 11.03
C LEU A 137 -10.03 -32.78 11.96
N TRP A 138 -8.87 -32.40 12.49
CA TRP A 138 -8.72 -31.15 13.22
C TRP A 138 -8.44 -30.01 12.24
N PHE A 139 -9.09 -28.87 12.42
CA PHE A 139 -8.93 -27.67 11.60
C PHE A 139 -8.32 -26.55 12.44
N CYS A 140 -7.29 -25.91 11.90
CA CYS A 140 -6.68 -24.73 12.52
C CYS A 140 -7.26 -23.46 11.89
N GLU A 141 -8.07 -22.70 12.63
CA GLU A 141 -8.59 -21.41 12.14
C GLU A 141 -7.49 -20.39 11.88
N GLY A 142 -6.38 -20.45 12.63
CA GLY A 142 -5.26 -19.54 12.44
C GLY A 142 -4.51 -19.73 11.12
N GLU A 143 -4.54 -20.94 10.59
CA GLU A 143 -3.76 -21.37 9.42
C GLU A 143 -4.65 -21.78 8.24
N GLN A 144 -5.98 -21.82 8.45
CA GLN A 144 -6.99 -22.28 7.50
C GLN A 144 -6.69 -23.66 6.87
N LYS A 145 -6.14 -24.59 7.67
CA LYS A 145 -5.71 -25.92 7.20
C LYS A 145 -6.19 -27.04 8.12
N TYR A 146 -6.47 -28.19 7.51
CA TYR A 146 -6.72 -29.43 8.24
C TYR A 146 -5.40 -30.12 8.65
N MET A 147 -5.41 -30.72 9.82
CA MET A 147 -4.32 -31.59 10.30
C MET A 147 -4.36 -32.94 9.58
N PRO A 148 -3.21 -33.63 9.46
CA PRO A 148 -3.16 -34.95 8.83
C PRO A 148 -4.09 -35.96 9.53
N GLU A 149 -4.61 -36.93 8.78
CA GLU A 149 -5.41 -38.03 9.33
C GLU A 149 -4.67 -38.74 10.46
N GLY A 150 -5.38 -39.01 11.56
CA GLY A 150 -4.78 -39.61 12.77
C GLY A 150 -4.06 -38.63 13.69
N TYR A 151 -4.04 -37.33 13.40
CA TYR A 151 -3.52 -36.33 14.33
C TYR A 151 -4.31 -36.31 15.64
N ASN A 152 -3.62 -36.49 16.77
CA ASN A 152 -4.19 -36.46 18.10
C ASN A 152 -3.58 -35.32 18.94
N PRO A 153 -4.31 -34.20 19.16
CA PRO A 153 -3.78 -33.06 19.91
C PRO A 153 -3.46 -33.40 21.38
N ALA A 154 -4.07 -34.44 21.95
CA ALA A 154 -3.73 -34.91 23.30
C ALA A 154 -2.36 -35.60 23.35
N ALA A 155 -1.92 -36.23 22.26
CA ALA A 155 -0.59 -36.84 22.15
C ALA A 155 0.50 -35.83 21.77
N ALA A 156 0.11 -34.71 21.18
CA ALA A 156 1.01 -33.62 20.79
C ALA A 156 1.30 -32.62 21.92
N GLN A 157 0.73 -32.80 23.12
CA GLN A 157 1.16 -32.03 24.28
C GLN A 157 2.63 -32.32 24.56
N PRO A 158 3.55 -31.35 24.39
CA PRO A 158 4.94 -31.58 24.75
C PRO A 158 4.97 -31.93 26.23
N ALA A 159 5.59 -33.07 26.56
CA ALA A 159 5.85 -33.49 27.93
C ALA A 159 6.36 -32.26 28.70
N ALA A 160 5.59 -31.85 29.71
CA ALA A 160 5.72 -30.57 30.41
C ALA A 160 7.17 -30.08 30.43
N ALA A 161 7.48 -29.12 29.56
CA ALA A 161 8.79 -28.51 29.52
C ALA A 161 9.00 -27.85 30.89
N VAL A 162 9.86 -28.47 31.70
CA VAL A 162 10.34 -27.90 32.95
C VAL A 162 10.88 -26.53 32.59
N ALA A 163 10.23 -25.49 33.10
CA ALA A 163 10.51 -24.10 32.75
C ALA A 163 11.95 -23.75 33.15
N ALA A 164 12.89 -23.95 32.22
CA ALA A 164 14.17 -23.29 32.26
C ALA A 164 13.91 -21.79 32.01
N PRO A 165 14.53 -20.89 32.79
CA PRO A 165 14.39 -19.47 32.57
C PRO A 165 14.79 -19.15 31.13
N VAL A 166 13.85 -18.58 30.37
CA VAL A 166 14.12 -18.08 29.03
C VAL A 166 15.15 -16.96 29.18
N ALA A 167 16.41 -17.29 28.95
CA ALA A 167 17.46 -16.30 28.81
C ALA A 167 17.03 -15.38 27.66
N VAL A 168 16.94 -14.08 27.95
CA VAL A 168 16.76 -13.05 26.93
C VAL A 168 17.93 -13.20 25.98
N VAL A 169 17.70 -13.85 24.83
CA VAL A 169 18.73 -13.94 23.78
C VAL A 169 18.91 -12.51 23.28
N PRO A 170 20.11 -11.91 23.43
CA PRO A 170 20.35 -10.56 22.94
C PRO A 170 20.07 -10.55 21.44
N ALA A 171 19.37 -9.51 20.97
CA ALA A 171 19.11 -9.28 19.57
C ALA A 171 20.44 -9.41 18.80
N VAL A 172 20.57 -10.47 18.02
CA VAL A 172 21.75 -10.69 17.18
C VAL A 172 21.79 -9.49 16.23
N ALA A 173 22.87 -8.71 16.31
CA ALA A 173 23.07 -7.58 15.40
C ALA A 173 22.85 -8.08 13.97
N ALA A 174 21.94 -7.42 13.24
CA ALA A 174 21.64 -7.78 11.86
C ALA A 174 22.98 -7.85 11.12
N PRO A 175 23.26 -8.94 10.38
CA PRO A 175 24.48 -9.01 9.61
C PRO A 175 24.52 -7.78 8.71
N VAL A 176 25.66 -7.07 8.71
CA VAL A 176 25.92 -6.01 7.74
C VAL A 176 26.01 -6.72 6.39
N ILE A 177 24.86 -6.89 5.73
CA ILE A 177 24.81 -7.39 4.37
C ILE A 177 25.43 -6.27 3.56
N THR A 178 26.68 -6.43 3.15
CA THR A 178 27.28 -5.57 2.14
C THR A 178 26.64 -5.99 0.83
N PRO A 179 25.70 -5.23 0.26
CA PRO A 179 25.00 -5.70 -0.92
C PRO A 179 26.01 -5.70 -2.06
N LYS A 180 26.07 -6.82 -2.77
CA LYS A 180 26.87 -6.91 -3.97
C LYS A 180 26.24 -5.95 -4.98
N ALA A 181 26.85 -4.79 -5.20
CA ALA A 181 26.42 -3.83 -6.21
C ALA A 181 26.12 -4.58 -7.52
N SER A 182 24.87 -4.49 -8.00
CA SER A 182 24.49 -5.07 -9.28
C SER A 182 25.25 -4.32 -10.38
N ALA A 183 26.23 -4.97 -10.98
CA ALA A 183 27.18 -4.33 -11.90
C ALA A 183 26.63 -4.12 -13.33
N GLY A 184 25.31 -4.02 -13.54
CA GLY A 184 24.76 -4.17 -14.90
C GLY A 184 23.46 -3.47 -15.27
N GLY A 185 22.99 -2.45 -14.54
CA GLY A 185 21.73 -1.77 -14.87
C GLY A 185 21.80 -0.26 -14.98
N VAL A 186 20.80 0.34 -15.63
CA VAL A 186 20.58 1.79 -15.61
C VAL A 186 19.71 2.14 -14.42
N LEU A 187 20.24 2.95 -13.51
CA LEU A 187 19.51 3.42 -12.34
C LEU A 187 18.31 4.27 -12.78
N VAL A 188 17.12 3.91 -12.29
CA VAL A 188 15.88 4.64 -12.49
C VAL A 188 15.57 5.48 -11.25
N PHE A 189 15.66 4.87 -10.06
CA PHE A 189 15.38 5.53 -8.80
C PHE A 189 16.26 4.93 -7.69
N GLY A 190 17.13 5.76 -7.13
CA GLY A 190 18.09 5.35 -6.09
C GLY A 190 17.60 5.49 -4.66
N PHE A 191 16.45 6.14 -4.44
CA PHE A 191 15.93 6.40 -3.09
C PHE A 191 16.91 7.17 -2.18
N GLU A 192 17.72 8.05 -2.77
CA GLU A 192 18.62 8.95 -2.03
C GLU A 192 17.87 10.10 -1.32
N ASP A 193 16.66 10.39 -1.81
CA ASP A 193 15.68 11.30 -1.24
C ASP A 193 14.26 10.74 -1.43
N THR A 194 13.25 11.51 -1.02
CA THR A 194 11.82 11.12 -1.14
C THR A 194 11.11 11.86 -2.27
N GLU A 195 11.82 12.63 -3.10
CA GLU A 195 11.23 13.37 -4.22
C GLU A 195 10.68 12.38 -5.26
N GLY A 196 9.51 12.64 -5.82
CA GLY A 196 8.85 11.71 -6.74
C GLY A 196 8.25 10.47 -6.07
N THR A 197 8.11 10.45 -4.73
CA THR A 197 7.43 9.37 -3.99
C THR A 197 6.27 9.90 -3.15
N GLU A 198 5.17 9.14 -3.09
CA GLU A 198 4.06 9.45 -2.17
C GLU A 198 3.48 8.17 -1.57
N ALA A 199 2.82 8.28 -0.41
CA ALA A 199 2.05 7.17 0.11
C ALA A 199 0.83 6.97 -0.80
N SER A 200 0.51 5.72 -1.14
CA SER A 200 -0.66 5.48 -1.99
C SER A 200 -1.94 5.88 -1.25
N GLU A 201 -2.91 6.42 -1.97
CA GLU A 201 -4.15 6.91 -1.37
C GLU A 201 -4.84 5.82 -0.54
N ASN A 202 -5.20 6.15 0.70
CA ASN A 202 -5.85 5.24 1.66
C ASN A 202 -5.03 4.00 2.05
N GLN A 203 -3.72 3.98 1.78
CA GLN A 203 -2.87 2.80 1.98
C GLN A 203 -2.11 2.76 3.32
N ASN A 204 -2.32 3.72 4.23
CA ASN A 204 -1.73 3.70 5.59
C ASN A 204 -0.24 3.31 5.60
N CYS A 205 0.59 4.05 4.86
CA CYS A 205 2.02 3.81 4.76
C CYS A 205 2.75 5.11 5.10
N ASP A 206 3.62 5.05 6.10
CA ASP A 206 4.58 6.12 6.41
C ASP A 206 5.93 5.77 5.80
N TYR A 207 6.75 6.76 5.44
CA TYR A 207 8.07 6.51 4.89
C TYR A 207 9.12 7.53 5.32
N SER A 208 10.37 7.10 5.29
CA SER A 208 11.55 7.89 5.65
C SER A 208 12.79 7.34 4.96
N LEU A 209 13.89 8.09 4.98
CA LEU A 209 15.18 7.61 4.49
C LEU A 209 15.92 6.83 5.59
N SER A 210 16.58 5.74 5.21
CA SER A 210 17.44 4.95 6.10
C SER A 210 18.85 4.77 5.51
N SER A 211 19.83 4.54 6.37
CA SER A 211 21.17 4.06 5.97
C SER A 211 21.37 2.57 6.26
N GLU A 212 20.30 1.87 6.65
CA GLU A 212 20.30 0.43 6.84
C GLU A 212 19.96 -0.26 5.51
N TYR A 213 20.60 -1.40 5.23
CA TYR A 213 20.29 -2.24 4.06
C TYR A 213 20.42 -1.55 2.69
N VAL A 214 21.24 -0.50 2.61
CA VAL A 214 21.50 0.27 1.38
C VAL A 214 22.27 -0.60 0.37
N THR A 215 21.67 -0.85 -0.80
CA THR A 215 22.24 -1.56 -1.93
C THR A 215 22.77 -0.65 -3.04
N GLN A 216 22.39 0.64 -3.05
CA GLN A 216 22.92 1.66 -3.95
C GLN A 216 23.06 3.01 -3.23
N GLY A 217 24.16 3.73 -3.47
CA GLY A 217 24.36 5.07 -2.93
C GLY A 217 24.56 5.11 -1.40
N ASN A 218 23.87 6.00 -0.69
CA ASN A 218 24.04 6.24 0.74
C ASN A 218 22.76 6.02 1.55
N LYS A 219 21.60 6.05 0.91
CA LYS A 219 20.29 5.96 1.56
C LYS A 219 19.40 4.98 0.81
N CYS A 220 18.40 4.48 1.52
CA CYS A 220 17.32 3.69 0.95
C CYS A 220 15.98 4.18 1.51
N PHE A 221 14.89 3.74 0.87
CA PHE A 221 13.54 4.08 1.27
C PHE A 221 13.01 3.09 2.31
N LYS A 222 12.81 3.55 3.53
CA LYS A 222 12.20 2.77 4.61
C LYS A 222 10.70 3.06 4.64
N ALA A 223 9.88 2.07 4.31
CA ALA A 223 8.42 2.16 4.37
C ALA A 223 7.87 1.38 5.58
N GLU A 224 7.05 2.04 6.39
CA GLU A 224 6.29 1.47 7.50
C GLU A 224 4.84 1.27 7.07
N HIS A 225 4.50 0.01 6.80
CA HIS A 225 3.17 -0.40 6.33
C HIS A 225 2.24 -0.62 7.53
N GLY A 226 1.20 0.18 7.58
CA GLY A 226 0.12 0.10 8.57
C GLY A 226 -1.03 -0.81 8.11
N ASN A 227 -2.03 -0.95 8.98
CA ASN A 227 -3.18 -1.84 8.73
C ASN A 227 -4.09 -1.26 7.63
N SER A 228 -3.87 -1.70 6.39
CA SER A 228 -4.72 -1.46 5.22
C SER A 228 -4.84 -2.76 4.40
N ALA A 229 -5.83 -2.83 3.52
CA ALA A 229 -5.99 -3.95 2.58
C ALA A 229 -4.83 -4.02 1.58
N TYR A 230 -4.31 -2.85 1.21
CA TYR A 230 -3.20 -2.68 0.30
C TYR A 230 -2.32 -1.57 0.85
N PRO A 231 -1.37 -1.83 1.76
CA PRO A 231 -0.42 -0.79 2.16
C PRO A 231 0.71 -0.69 1.15
N GLY A 232 1.11 0.54 0.85
CA GLY A 232 2.01 0.80 -0.27
C GLY A 232 2.33 2.27 -0.51
N PHE A 233 3.24 2.47 -1.44
CA PHE A 233 3.68 3.78 -1.90
C PHE A 233 3.86 3.76 -3.42
N VAL A 234 3.89 4.95 -3.99
CA VAL A 234 3.97 5.21 -5.42
C VAL A 234 5.25 5.96 -5.72
N VAL A 235 5.88 5.60 -6.83
CA VAL A 235 6.97 6.35 -7.45
C VAL A 235 6.43 6.90 -8.77
N PHE A 236 6.57 8.20 -8.98
CA PHE A 236 6.06 8.90 -10.16
C PHE A 236 7.20 9.53 -10.96
N GLU A 237 6.82 10.17 -12.07
CA GLU A 237 7.67 11.08 -12.85
C GLU A 237 8.93 10.41 -13.44
N PHE A 238 8.80 9.15 -13.85
CA PHE A 238 9.84 8.54 -14.68
C PHE A 238 10.09 9.37 -15.94
N GLU A 239 11.36 9.56 -16.30
CA GLU A 239 11.70 10.18 -17.57
C GLU A 239 11.13 9.34 -18.72
N LYS A 240 10.56 10.03 -19.72
CA LYS A 240 9.96 9.37 -20.88
C LYS A 240 10.96 8.46 -21.61
N ASN A 241 10.48 7.32 -22.09
CA ASN A 241 11.25 6.33 -22.85
C ASN A 241 12.38 5.61 -22.10
N VAL A 242 12.54 5.82 -20.79
CA VAL A 242 13.62 5.18 -20.02
C VAL A 242 13.54 3.64 -20.08
N PHE A 243 12.34 3.07 -20.20
CA PHE A 243 12.11 1.63 -20.28
C PHE A 243 12.38 0.99 -21.65
N SER A 244 12.65 1.77 -22.70
CA SER A 244 12.85 1.25 -24.05
C SER A 244 14.14 0.42 -24.14
N GLY A 245 14.07 -0.75 -24.78
CA GLY A 245 15.23 -1.62 -24.97
C GLY A 245 15.64 -2.47 -23.77
N TYR A 246 14.96 -2.35 -22.62
CA TYR A 246 15.22 -3.18 -21.44
C TYR A 246 14.18 -4.29 -21.27
N LYS A 247 14.63 -5.39 -20.67
CA LYS A 247 13.81 -6.58 -20.39
C LYS A 247 13.22 -6.56 -18.99
N TYR A 248 13.92 -5.98 -18.02
CA TYR A 248 13.52 -6.01 -16.62
C TYR A 248 13.55 -4.62 -15.99
N LEU A 249 12.54 -4.30 -15.18
CA LEU A 249 12.67 -3.34 -14.07
C LEU A 249 12.97 -4.14 -12.81
N VAL A 250 13.99 -3.72 -12.06
CA VAL A 250 14.52 -4.46 -10.92
C VAL A 250 14.55 -3.55 -9.70
N VAL A 251 14.10 -4.03 -8.55
CA VAL A 251 14.19 -3.33 -7.26
C VAL A 251 14.75 -4.27 -6.22
N ASP A 252 15.61 -3.76 -5.35
CA ASP A 252 16.08 -4.50 -4.18
C ASP A 252 15.17 -4.19 -2.99
N VAL A 253 14.70 -5.22 -2.30
CA VAL A 253 13.78 -5.09 -1.16
C VAL A 253 14.30 -5.91 0.01
N TYR A 254 14.52 -5.26 1.15
CA TYR A 254 14.89 -5.94 2.38
C TYR A 254 13.69 -6.08 3.32
N ASN A 255 13.40 -7.31 3.72
CA ASN A 255 12.37 -7.66 4.69
C ASN A 255 13.04 -8.03 6.02
N PRO A 256 13.09 -7.14 7.02
CA PRO A 256 13.65 -7.44 8.33
C PRO A 256 12.79 -8.41 9.16
N GLY A 257 11.53 -8.61 8.76
CA GLY A 257 10.56 -9.42 9.50
C GLY A 257 10.74 -10.92 9.25
N PRO A 258 10.29 -11.77 10.18
CA PRO A 258 10.34 -13.23 10.01
C PRO A 258 9.26 -13.77 9.06
N GLN A 259 8.30 -12.94 8.66
CA GLN A 259 7.17 -13.33 7.82
C GLN A 259 7.54 -13.30 6.34
N ILE A 260 7.09 -14.33 5.63
CA ILE A 260 6.95 -14.27 4.18
C ILE A 260 5.77 -13.36 3.86
N LYS A 261 5.86 -12.52 2.84
CA LYS A 261 4.79 -11.56 2.53
C LYS A 261 4.47 -11.52 1.03
N ASN A 262 3.17 -11.48 0.69
CA ASN A 262 2.71 -11.29 -0.69
C ASN A 262 2.88 -9.82 -1.11
N PHE A 263 3.72 -9.62 -2.12
CA PHE A 263 4.07 -8.32 -2.65
C PHE A 263 3.51 -8.18 -4.06
N ALA A 264 3.02 -6.99 -4.35
CA ALA A 264 2.46 -6.66 -5.64
C ALA A 264 3.06 -5.36 -6.17
N PHE A 265 3.12 -5.29 -7.49
CA PHE A 265 3.68 -4.17 -8.22
C PHE A 265 2.71 -3.81 -9.34
N THR A 266 2.39 -2.53 -9.49
CA THR A 266 1.54 -2.04 -10.58
C THR A 266 2.25 -0.95 -11.36
N PHE A 267 2.27 -1.06 -12.68
CA PHE A 267 2.54 0.06 -13.58
C PHE A 267 1.27 0.68 -14.08
N ASP A 268 1.29 2.01 -14.18
CA ASP A 268 0.27 2.78 -14.87
C ASP A 268 0.94 3.68 -15.92
N ASN A 269 0.48 3.60 -17.16
CA ASN A 269 0.93 4.45 -18.26
C ASN A 269 -0.04 5.61 -18.54
N ASP A 270 -1.15 5.71 -17.81
CA ASP A 270 -2.20 6.67 -18.10
C ASP A 270 -2.42 7.60 -16.89
N LYS A 271 -2.19 8.90 -17.10
CA LYS A 271 -2.64 9.93 -16.14
C LYS A 271 -4.18 9.99 -16.03
N ASN A 272 -4.90 9.38 -16.96
CA ASN A 272 -6.35 9.40 -17.09
C ASN A 272 -7.01 8.02 -16.89
N TYR A 273 -6.59 7.24 -15.87
CA TYR A 273 -7.36 6.16 -15.22
C TYR A 273 -8.08 5.10 -16.10
N GLY A 274 -7.78 4.99 -17.38
CA GLY A 274 -8.67 4.29 -18.30
C GLY A 274 -8.08 3.08 -19.01
N ASN A 275 -6.81 3.12 -19.42
CA ASN A 275 -6.40 2.24 -20.52
C ASN A 275 -4.96 1.70 -20.54
N GLY A 276 -4.25 1.62 -19.41
CA GLY A 276 -3.02 0.82 -19.40
C GLY A 276 -2.43 0.62 -18.01
N ARG A 277 -3.02 -0.33 -17.29
CA ARG A 277 -2.49 -0.84 -16.04
C ARG A 277 -1.93 -2.24 -16.24
N TYR A 278 -0.74 -2.49 -15.71
CA TYR A 278 -0.18 -3.83 -15.60
C TYR A 278 0.17 -4.11 -14.14
N THR A 279 -0.47 -5.12 -13.55
CA THR A 279 -0.21 -5.56 -12.18
C THR A 279 0.46 -6.93 -12.19
N MET A 280 1.47 -7.09 -11.36
CA MET A 280 2.11 -8.35 -11.01
C MET A 280 1.93 -8.54 -9.50
N ASP A 281 1.17 -9.56 -9.10
CA ASP A 281 0.68 -9.78 -7.74
C ASP A 281 1.10 -11.14 -7.15
N ASP A 282 1.92 -11.90 -7.87
CA ASP A 282 2.37 -13.24 -7.51
C ASP A 282 3.79 -13.27 -6.89
N MET A 283 4.27 -12.13 -6.36
CA MET A 283 5.60 -12.04 -5.77
C MET A 283 5.58 -12.32 -4.27
N VAL A 284 6.63 -13.00 -3.82
CA VAL A 284 6.78 -13.41 -2.43
C VAL A 284 8.08 -12.86 -1.86
N LEU A 285 7.98 -11.99 -0.86
CA LEU A 285 9.14 -11.47 -0.11
C LEU A 285 9.51 -12.43 1.01
N LYS A 286 10.73 -12.97 0.96
CA LYS A 286 11.30 -13.78 2.03
C LYS A 286 11.94 -12.88 3.09
N PRO A 287 12.09 -13.36 4.35
CA PRO A 287 12.95 -12.70 5.32
C PRO A 287 14.36 -12.47 4.76
N GLY A 288 14.91 -11.28 5.00
CA GLY A 288 16.21 -10.84 4.50
C GLY A 288 16.14 -10.10 3.16
N ALA A 289 17.23 -10.18 2.39
CA ALA A 289 17.39 -9.48 1.12
C ALA A 289 16.65 -10.19 -0.03
N ASN A 290 15.90 -9.42 -0.81
CA ASN A 290 15.20 -9.86 -2.02
C ASN A 290 15.59 -8.96 -3.18
N THR A 291 15.63 -9.52 -4.39
CA THR A 291 15.71 -8.74 -5.63
C THR A 291 14.54 -9.13 -6.50
N ILE A 292 13.66 -8.17 -6.76
CA ILE A 292 12.42 -8.35 -7.51
C ILE A 292 12.67 -7.92 -8.94
N LYS A 293 12.33 -8.79 -9.90
CA LYS A 293 12.46 -8.52 -11.34
C LYS A 293 11.10 -8.56 -12.01
N LEU A 294 10.75 -7.46 -12.65
CA LEU A 294 9.52 -7.29 -13.40
C LEU A 294 9.81 -7.39 -14.90
N ASP A 295 9.20 -8.37 -15.56
CA ASP A 295 9.39 -8.60 -17.00
C ASP A 295 8.64 -7.54 -17.81
N LEU A 296 9.38 -6.56 -18.33
CA LEU A 296 8.86 -5.49 -19.16
C LEU A 296 8.31 -6.01 -20.49
N THR A 297 8.72 -7.20 -20.95
CA THR A 297 8.15 -7.84 -22.14
C THR A 297 6.69 -8.21 -21.92
N ARG A 298 6.35 -8.66 -20.71
CA ARG A 298 4.95 -8.94 -20.34
C ARG A 298 4.15 -7.65 -20.23
N ALA A 299 4.71 -6.63 -19.57
CA ALA A 299 4.09 -5.32 -19.45
C ALA A 299 3.77 -4.69 -20.82
N ARG A 300 4.69 -4.76 -21.79
CA ARG A 300 4.50 -4.29 -23.19
C ARG A 300 3.24 -4.83 -23.83
N SER A 301 2.89 -6.09 -23.59
CA SER A 301 1.71 -6.72 -24.18
C SER A 301 0.37 -6.28 -23.54
N LYS A 302 0.43 -5.59 -22.39
CA LYS A 302 -0.74 -5.19 -21.58
C LYS A 302 -0.93 -3.68 -21.54
N LEU A 303 0.14 -2.90 -21.63
CA LEU A 303 0.10 -1.44 -21.68
C LEU A 303 -0.19 -0.98 -23.12
N LYS A 304 -1.23 -0.18 -23.29
CA LYS A 304 -1.70 0.29 -24.61
C LYS A 304 -0.66 1.08 -25.39
N GLU A 305 0.15 1.87 -24.68
CA GLU A 305 1.21 2.71 -25.26
C GLU A 305 2.60 2.10 -25.06
N GLY A 306 2.67 0.86 -24.57
CA GLY A 306 3.91 0.23 -24.13
C GLY A 306 4.42 0.76 -22.78
N PRO A 307 5.53 0.19 -22.26
CA PRO A 307 6.17 0.63 -21.03
C PRO A 307 6.91 1.97 -21.18
N GLU A 308 7.10 2.47 -22.40
CA GLU A 308 7.85 3.71 -22.67
C GLU A 308 7.19 4.96 -22.09
N GLU A 309 5.88 4.91 -21.84
CA GLU A 309 5.07 5.99 -21.26
C GLU A 309 4.61 5.66 -19.82
N VAL A 310 5.28 4.74 -19.13
CA VAL A 310 4.99 4.48 -17.70
C VAL A 310 5.23 5.76 -16.90
N GLY A 311 4.17 6.30 -16.31
CA GLY A 311 4.22 7.51 -15.49
C GLY A 311 4.25 7.22 -13.99
N LEU A 312 3.88 5.99 -13.59
CA LEU A 312 3.71 5.59 -12.20
C LEU A 312 4.06 4.12 -11.98
N ALA A 313 4.73 3.85 -10.86
CA ALA A 313 4.96 2.53 -10.30
C ALA A 313 4.44 2.48 -8.87
N LEU A 314 3.44 1.64 -8.60
CA LEU A 314 2.88 1.41 -7.27
C LEU A 314 3.47 0.13 -6.69
N PHE A 315 4.04 0.25 -5.50
CA PHE A 315 4.59 -0.85 -4.71
C PHE A 315 3.68 -1.08 -3.52
N PHE A 316 3.04 -2.23 -3.43
CA PHE A 316 2.05 -2.50 -2.40
C PHE A 316 2.04 -3.96 -1.97
N MET A 317 1.37 -4.20 -0.85
CA MET A 317 1.26 -5.51 -0.23
C MET A 317 -0.18 -6.00 -0.38
N ASP A 318 -0.38 -7.22 -0.87
CA ASP A 318 -1.73 -7.78 -1.01
C ASP A 318 -2.18 -8.44 0.30
N ALA A 319 -2.42 -7.61 1.31
CA ALA A 319 -2.82 -8.08 2.63
C ALA A 319 -4.30 -8.49 2.69
N ALA A 320 -5.10 -8.06 1.72
CA ALA A 320 -6.47 -8.55 1.56
C ALA A 320 -6.48 -10.09 1.37
N ASN A 321 -5.48 -10.62 0.68
CA ASN A 321 -5.33 -12.05 0.43
C ASN A 321 -4.28 -12.76 1.31
N ASP A 322 -3.55 -12.02 2.15
CA ASP A 322 -2.51 -12.56 3.05
C ASP A 322 -2.83 -12.30 4.54
N SER A 323 -3.63 -13.21 5.11
CA SER A 323 -3.99 -13.17 6.54
C SER A 323 -2.81 -13.41 7.49
N SER A 324 -1.64 -13.81 6.99
CA SER A 324 -0.44 -14.05 7.81
C SER A 324 0.31 -12.77 8.15
N VAL A 325 0.03 -11.68 7.43
CA VAL A 325 0.68 -10.39 7.63
C VAL A 325 0.28 -9.80 8.97
N THR A 326 1.27 -9.50 9.81
CA THR A 326 1.06 -8.77 11.07
C THR A 326 1.51 -7.33 10.91
N TYR A 327 0.67 -6.41 11.38
CA TYR A 327 0.89 -4.96 11.31
C TYR A 327 1.31 -4.36 12.66
N PRO A 328 2.07 -3.25 12.63
CA PRO A 328 2.76 -2.69 11.46
C PRO A 328 3.96 -3.56 11.05
N PHE A 329 4.43 -3.42 9.81
CA PHE A 329 5.72 -3.98 9.40
C PHE A 329 6.51 -3.00 8.55
N THR A 330 7.82 -3.21 8.50
CA THR A 330 8.75 -2.34 7.78
C THR A 330 9.37 -3.09 6.61
N LEU A 331 9.51 -2.42 5.47
CA LEU A 331 10.31 -2.87 4.33
C LEU A 331 11.28 -1.76 3.93
N TYR A 332 12.43 -2.14 3.39
CA TYR A 332 13.41 -1.19 2.84
C TYR A 332 13.55 -1.43 1.34
N TYR A 333 13.49 -0.38 0.54
CA TYR A 333 13.55 -0.42 -0.92
C TYR A 333 14.74 0.39 -1.40
N ASP A 334 15.47 -0.16 -2.37
CA ASP A 334 16.65 0.47 -2.93
C ASP A 334 16.87 0.05 -4.39
N ASN A 335 17.67 0.81 -5.12
CA ASN A 335 18.29 0.44 -6.39
C ASN A 335 17.29 0.01 -7.47
N LEU A 336 16.24 0.83 -7.68
CA LEU A 336 15.30 0.65 -8.77
C LEU A 336 16.03 0.91 -10.09
N ARG A 337 16.17 -0.11 -10.93
CA ARG A 337 17.04 -0.07 -12.12
C ARG A 337 16.51 -0.92 -13.26
N LEU A 338 17.03 -0.66 -14.46
CA LEU A 338 16.71 -1.42 -15.66
C LEU A 338 17.81 -2.41 -16.00
N GLU A 339 17.43 -3.64 -16.36
CA GLU A 339 18.33 -4.71 -16.78
C GLU A 339 17.85 -5.39 -18.08
N ASN A 340 18.74 -6.11 -18.77
CA ASN A 340 18.46 -6.94 -19.94
C ASN A 340 18.36 -8.44 -19.59
#